data_AF-A0A7Y8X2J3-F1
#
_entry.id   AF-A0A7Y8X2J3-F1
#
_cell.length_a   1.000
_cell.length_b   1.000
_cell.length_c   1.000
_cell.angle_alpha   90.00
_cell.angle_beta   90.00
_cell.angle_gamma   90.00
#
_symmetry.space_group_name_H-M   'P 1'
#
loop_
_entity.id
_entity.type
_entity.pdbx_description
1 polymer ?
#
loop_
_entity_poly.entity_id
_entity_poly.type
_entity_poly.pdbx_seq_one_letter_code
_entity_poly.pdbx_strand_id
1 'polypeptide(L)'
;MVGKGVPDGLAAVACSAEELILGDGGSVTAYEELLDAVVRWAGRDRAGLAEALRPVADCWSGVHRPRAYAAQRLLAVVRAAVRPVGPEPQTGRGWLETCQHEAVRLVIGERIAEVCGWLRAGVTVPMLLAAPSRAGGAVDPRDLVMRLTEYEQAGARPGPADLGQALLRCGGGPADADVLRAAAELTLPEGPRVAAWLRQGGLPQPAWTVEQEPGPPQPPSRRRDARVGRRILVRTEVLPGRGDFPRTFWPLFRPFEPLIGCRHLLLGHRERHAAAVLPWHPEIVAARMLAEVAATADQDGESGAEFLPALAASDGPPGPAVHLALAYGLGAGPDTDREAAVAALAALAARGRLDGALLGGELARLVLLGTLRLPTVTGSLRSAAATAGADAVWPVLAAALPGLLAAAGAGTPPRPHPPLLALAADCARDCGARGAVTGVEQLAGRPGSSRSVREARRLRNILAGT
;
A
#
# COMPACT_ATOMS: atom_id res chain seq x y z
N MET A 1 -26.66 43.59 -2.18
CA MET A 1 -26.28 42.17 -2.40
C MET A 1 -24.88 42.01 -1.84
N VAL A 2 -24.79 41.70 -0.55
CA VAL A 2 -23.53 41.64 0.21
C VAL A 2 -23.14 40.17 0.27
N GLY A 3 -21.94 39.86 -0.21
CA GLY A 3 -21.38 38.51 -0.18
C GLY A 3 -21.35 37.99 1.24
N LYS A 4 -22.04 36.88 1.49
CA LYS A 4 -21.84 36.07 2.69
C LYS A 4 -20.47 35.44 2.53
N GLY A 5 -19.51 35.89 3.34
CA GLY A 5 -18.21 35.25 3.45
C GLY A 5 -18.43 33.77 3.75
N VAL A 6 -17.86 32.92 2.90
CA VAL A 6 -17.74 31.49 3.16
C VAL A 6 -17.01 31.35 4.50
N PRO A 7 -17.56 30.67 5.53
CA PRO A 7 -16.86 30.48 6.79
C PRO A 7 -15.51 29.83 6.52
N ASP A 8 -14.44 30.26 7.20
CA ASP A 8 -13.04 29.89 6.93
C ASP A 8 -12.82 28.37 6.70
N GLY A 9 -13.64 27.53 7.34
CA GLY A 9 -13.62 26.08 7.14
C GLY A 9 -14.15 25.57 5.80
N LEU A 10 -15.16 26.20 5.18
CA LEU A 10 -15.67 25.81 3.86
C LEU A 10 -14.72 26.24 2.73
N ALA A 11 -14.05 27.38 2.88
CA ALA A 11 -13.02 27.83 1.95
C ALA A 11 -11.81 26.88 1.97
N ALA A 12 -11.39 26.43 3.16
CA ALA A 12 -10.35 25.42 3.31
C ALA A 12 -10.73 24.09 2.61
N VAL A 13 -11.97 23.61 2.80
CA VAL A 13 -12.46 22.39 2.12
C VAL A 13 -12.42 22.52 0.60
N ALA A 14 -12.84 23.66 0.04
CA ALA A 14 -12.78 23.88 -1.40
C ALA A 14 -11.34 23.94 -1.92
N CYS A 15 -10.44 24.61 -1.20
CA CYS A 15 -9.02 24.69 -1.55
C CYS A 15 -8.35 23.30 -1.54
N SER A 16 -8.56 22.50 -0.49
CA SER A 16 -8.06 21.13 -0.43
C SER A 16 -8.66 20.26 -1.53
N ALA A 17 -9.95 20.42 -1.87
CA ALA A 17 -10.55 19.69 -2.98
C ALA A 17 -9.91 20.04 -4.33
N GLU A 18 -9.66 21.31 -4.58
CA GLU A 18 -8.99 21.77 -5.81
C GLU A 18 -7.56 21.20 -5.91
N GLU A 19 -6.75 21.35 -4.87
CA GLU A 19 -5.37 20.86 -4.83
C GLU A 19 -5.30 19.34 -5.08
N LEU A 20 -6.09 18.57 -4.34
CA LEU A 20 -6.06 17.10 -4.41
C LEU A 20 -6.60 16.58 -5.75
N ILE A 21 -7.59 17.25 -6.35
CA ILE A 21 -8.19 16.81 -7.63
C ILE A 21 -7.31 17.21 -8.83
N LEU A 22 -6.65 18.37 -8.79
CA LEU A 22 -5.69 18.78 -9.82
C LEU A 22 -4.41 17.93 -9.78
N GLY A 23 -4.01 17.49 -8.59
CA GLY A 23 -2.93 16.53 -8.40
C GLY A 23 -3.36 15.08 -8.63
N ASP A 24 -2.84 14.19 -7.80
CA ASP A 24 -3.03 12.74 -7.87
C ASP A 24 -3.91 12.21 -6.72
N GLY A 25 -4.57 13.09 -5.98
CA GLY A 25 -5.38 12.79 -4.80
C GLY A 25 -4.68 13.00 -3.45
N GLY A 26 -3.41 13.44 -3.42
CA GLY A 26 -2.60 13.69 -2.20
C GLY A 26 -2.47 12.53 -1.22
N SER A 27 -1.89 12.75 -0.04
CA SER A 27 -1.61 11.68 0.92
C SER A 27 -2.89 10.94 1.38
N VAL A 28 -2.73 9.73 1.94
CA VAL A 28 -3.85 8.99 2.56
C VAL A 28 -4.62 9.86 3.55
N THR A 29 -3.89 10.59 4.40
CA THR A 29 -4.47 11.49 5.39
C THR A 29 -5.28 12.60 4.72
N ALA A 30 -4.69 13.35 3.79
CA ALA A 30 -5.37 14.47 3.13
C ALA A 30 -6.62 14.03 2.37
N TYR A 31 -6.55 12.86 1.69
CA TYR A 31 -7.68 12.26 1.00
C TYR A 31 -8.83 11.93 1.96
N GLU A 32 -8.54 11.28 3.08
CA GLU A 32 -9.56 10.87 4.06
C GLU A 32 -10.12 12.04 4.86
N GLU A 33 -9.29 13.03 5.20
CA GLU A 33 -9.72 14.27 5.86
C GLU A 33 -10.69 15.06 4.99
N LEU A 34 -10.41 15.18 3.68
CA LEU A 34 -11.34 15.85 2.76
C LEU A 34 -12.68 15.11 2.67
N LEU A 35 -12.67 13.78 2.58
CA LEU A 35 -13.90 12.99 2.56
C LEU A 35 -14.75 13.20 3.82
N ASP A 36 -14.13 13.14 5.00
CA ASP A 36 -14.82 13.36 6.27
C ASP A 36 -15.35 14.79 6.39
N ALA A 37 -14.54 15.78 5.99
CA ALA A 37 -14.93 17.19 6.03
C ALA A 37 -16.14 17.48 5.14
N VAL A 38 -16.19 16.93 3.92
CA VAL A 38 -17.35 17.08 3.02
C VAL A 38 -18.62 16.51 3.65
N VAL A 39 -18.55 15.34 4.28
CA VAL A 39 -19.70 14.71 4.95
C VAL A 39 -20.18 15.54 6.14
N ARG A 40 -19.26 15.98 7.01
CA ARG A 40 -19.59 16.83 8.17
C ARG A 40 -20.24 18.14 7.74
N TRP A 41 -19.69 18.80 6.71
CA TRP A 41 -20.27 20.05 6.20
C TRP A 41 -21.61 19.84 5.51
N ALA A 42 -21.83 18.72 4.83
CA ALA A 42 -23.12 18.41 4.22
C ALA A 42 -24.25 18.30 5.27
N GLY A 43 -23.93 17.86 6.49
CA GLY A 43 -24.88 17.85 7.62
C GLY A 43 -25.06 19.20 8.32
N ARG A 44 -24.07 20.10 8.25
CA ARG A 44 -24.09 21.42 8.95
C ARG A 44 -24.58 22.57 8.08
N ASP A 45 -24.05 22.70 6.87
CA ASP A 45 -24.37 23.76 5.91
C ASP A 45 -24.21 23.23 4.48
N ARG A 46 -25.22 22.48 4.03
CA ARG A 46 -25.23 21.91 2.68
C ARG A 46 -25.19 22.99 1.59
N ALA A 47 -25.90 24.09 1.78
CA ALA A 47 -25.98 25.15 0.78
C ALA A 47 -24.63 25.85 0.62
N GLY A 48 -24.00 26.23 1.74
CA GLY A 48 -22.65 26.80 1.74
C GLY A 48 -21.61 25.84 1.19
N LEU A 49 -21.69 24.54 1.52
CA LEU A 49 -20.81 23.52 0.93
C LEU A 49 -20.96 23.43 -0.60
N ALA A 50 -22.20 23.38 -1.09
CA ALA A 50 -22.47 23.29 -2.53
C ALA A 50 -22.08 24.56 -3.29
N GLU A 51 -22.12 25.73 -2.64
CA GLU A 51 -21.62 27.00 -3.17
C GLU A 51 -20.09 27.00 -3.23
N ALA A 52 -19.41 26.65 -2.13
CA ALA A 52 -17.96 26.61 -2.03
C ALA A 52 -17.31 25.61 -2.99
N LEU A 53 -17.93 24.44 -3.19
CA LEU A 53 -17.41 23.39 -4.09
C LEU A 53 -17.79 23.57 -5.57
N ARG A 54 -18.67 24.51 -5.90
CA ARG A 54 -19.13 24.76 -7.29
C ARG A 54 -17.96 25.02 -8.25
N PRO A 55 -16.99 25.91 -7.94
CA PRO A 55 -15.89 26.21 -8.87
C PRO A 55 -15.04 24.99 -9.17
N VAL A 56 -14.79 24.15 -8.15
CA VAL A 56 -14.03 22.90 -8.29
C VAL A 56 -14.76 21.93 -9.22
N ALA A 57 -16.09 21.79 -9.09
CA ALA A 57 -16.87 20.93 -9.98
C ALA A 57 -16.90 21.45 -11.43
N ASP A 58 -17.03 22.77 -11.61
CA ASP A 58 -17.15 23.42 -12.92
C ASP A 58 -15.84 23.39 -13.72
N CYS A 59 -14.69 23.42 -13.04
CA CYS A 59 -13.36 23.21 -13.65
C CYS A 59 -13.29 21.89 -14.46
N TRP A 60 -14.09 20.89 -14.06
CA TRP A 60 -14.13 19.57 -14.69
C TRP A 60 -15.45 19.31 -15.44
N SER A 61 -16.17 20.33 -15.89
CA SER A 61 -17.50 20.20 -16.53
C SER A 61 -17.50 19.53 -17.93
N GLY A 62 -16.34 19.23 -18.52
CA GLY A 62 -16.20 18.59 -19.82
C GLY A 62 -15.91 17.07 -19.80
N VAL A 63 -15.38 16.55 -20.93
CA VAL A 63 -14.95 15.15 -21.07
C VAL A 63 -13.66 14.82 -20.31
N HIS A 64 -12.96 15.85 -19.81
CA HIS A 64 -11.70 15.71 -19.11
C HIS A 64 -11.94 15.12 -17.71
N ARG A 65 -11.12 14.16 -17.31
CA ARG A 65 -11.12 13.55 -15.98
C ARG A 65 -9.70 13.55 -15.43
N PRO A 66 -9.53 13.66 -14.10
CA PRO A 66 -8.23 13.44 -13.48
C PRO A 66 -7.67 12.08 -13.90
N ARG A 67 -6.35 11.99 -14.11
CA ARG A 67 -5.71 10.72 -14.45
C ARG A 67 -5.72 9.73 -13.28
N ALA A 68 -5.49 10.23 -12.06
CA ALA A 68 -5.46 9.43 -10.84
C ALA A 68 -6.87 9.02 -10.37
N TYR A 69 -7.02 7.77 -9.91
CA TYR A 69 -8.30 7.25 -9.43
C TYR A 69 -8.79 7.95 -8.17
N ALA A 70 -7.90 8.26 -7.22
CA ALA A 70 -8.22 9.03 -6.04
C ALA A 70 -8.84 10.39 -6.40
N ALA A 71 -8.18 11.16 -7.28
CA ALA A 71 -8.72 12.43 -7.76
C ALA A 71 -10.09 12.27 -8.46
N GLN A 72 -10.29 11.22 -9.27
CA GLN A 72 -11.60 10.92 -9.87
C GLN A 72 -12.69 10.65 -8.81
N ARG A 73 -12.36 9.95 -7.72
CA ARG A 73 -13.30 9.66 -6.63
C ARG A 73 -13.63 10.91 -5.81
N LEU A 74 -12.63 11.73 -5.49
CA LEU A 74 -12.86 13.04 -4.85
C LEU A 74 -13.76 13.91 -5.72
N LEU A 75 -13.49 13.99 -7.03
CA LEU A 75 -14.35 14.72 -7.96
C LEU A 75 -15.79 14.17 -7.99
N ALA A 76 -15.98 12.85 -7.88
CA ALA A 76 -17.31 12.26 -7.79
C ALA A 76 -18.07 12.70 -6.53
N VAL A 77 -17.39 12.75 -5.38
CA VAL A 77 -17.93 13.24 -4.10
C VAL A 77 -18.25 14.74 -4.17
N VAL A 78 -17.34 15.54 -4.70
CA VAL A 78 -17.55 16.99 -4.93
C VAL A 78 -18.78 17.22 -5.81
N ARG A 79 -18.89 16.51 -6.94
CA ARG A 79 -20.07 16.60 -7.82
C ARG A 79 -21.36 16.15 -7.13
N ALA A 80 -21.30 15.18 -6.24
CA ALA A 80 -22.46 14.73 -5.47
C ALA A 80 -22.92 15.79 -4.45
N ALA A 81 -21.99 16.48 -3.79
CA ALA A 81 -22.29 17.57 -2.85
C ALA A 81 -22.90 18.80 -3.55
N VAL A 82 -22.44 19.10 -4.76
CA VAL A 82 -22.81 20.27 -5.57
C VAL A 82 -24.18 20.12 -6.25
N ARG A 83 -24.62 18.88 -6.52
CA ARG A 83 -25.89 18.63 -7.23
C ARG A 83 -27.12 18.80 -6.31
N PRO A 84 -28.27 19.22 -6.88
CA PRO A 84 -29.54 19.18 -6.17
C PRO A 84 -29.88 17.77 -5.69
N VAL A 85 -30.60 17.69 -4.57
CA VAL A 85 -31.12 16.42 -4.06
C VAL A 85 -32.18 15.90 -5.03
N GLY A 86 -32.12 14.61 -5.34
CA GLY A 86 -33.03 13.99 -6.30
C GLY A 86 -32.95 12.47 -6.27
N PRO A 87 -33.90 11.77 -6.93
CA PRO A 87 -33.92 10.31 -6.96
C PRO A 87 -32.60 9.78 -7.53
N GLU A 88 -32.03 8.79 -6.84
CA GLU A 88 -30.77 8.20 -7.22
C GLU A 88 -30.92 7.44 -8.55
N PRO A 89 -30.13 7.74 -9.60
CA PRO A 89 -30.01 6.81 -10.70
C PRO A 89 -29.32 5.54 -10.19
N GLN A 90 -30.04 4.42 -10.17
CA GLN A 90 -29.50 3.11 -9.83
C GLN A 90 -28.43 2.72 -10.86
N THR A 91 -27.17 3.07 -10.61
CA THR A 91 -26.04 2.50 -11.34
C THR A 91 -25.60 1.24 -10.62
N GLY A 92 -26.41 0.18 -10.72
CA GLY A 92 -25.97 -1.15 -10.32
C GLY A 92 -24.80 -1.55 -11.23
N ARG A 93 -23.60 -1.72 -10.67
CA ARG A 93 -22.61 -2.55 -11.36
C ARG A 93 -23.20 -3.96 -11.38
N GLY A 94 -23.30 -4.55 -12.57
CA GLY A 94 -23.71 -5.95 -12.70
C GLY A 94 -22.80 -6.83 -11.83
N TRP A 95 -23.37 -7.79 -11.13
CA TRP A 95 -22.67 -8.70 -10.20
C TRP A 95 -21.57 -9.55 -10.88
N LEU A 96 -21.49 -9.50 -12.21
CA LEU A 96 -20.64 -10.30 -13.09
C LEU A 96 -19.16 -9.87 -13.15
N GLU A 97 -18.73 -8.81 -12.44
CA GLU A 97 -17.32 -8.36 -12.45
C GLU A 97 -16.74 -8.21 -11.03
N THR A 98 -16.78 -9.26 -10.21
CA THR A 98 -16.17 -9.25 -8.85
C THR A 98 -14.88 -10.05 -8.82
N CYS A 99 -13.87 -9.52 -9.52
CA CYS A 99 -12.55 -10.13 -9.60
C CYS A 99 -11.75 -9.95 -8.29
N GLN A 100 -11.09 -11.01 -7.81
CA GLN A 100 -10.22 -10.99 -6.63
C GLN A 100 -9.08 -9.95 -6.73
N HIS A 101 -8.61 -9.66 -7.95
CA HIS A 101 -7.56 -8.68 -8.24
C HIS A 101 -8.01 -7.23 -7.99
N GLU A 102 -9.31 -6.96 -8.01
CA GLU A 102 -9.86 -5.63 -7.77
C GLU A 102 -10.41 -5.45 -6.35
N ALA A 103 -10.29 -6.46 -5.48
CA ALA A 103 -10.96 -6.49 -4.19
C ALA A 103 -10.75 -5.24 -3.34
N VAL A 104 -9.50 -4.75 -3.24
CA VAL A 104 -9.15 -3.54 -2.48
C VAL A 104 -9.80 -2.29 -3.12
N ARG A 105 -9.82 -2.21 -4.44
CA ARG A 105 -10.46 -1.11 -5.19
C ARG A 105 -11.97 -1.12 -5.02
N LEU A 106 -12.58 -2.31 -5.01
CA LEU A 106 -14.01 -2.48 -4.82
C LEU A 106 -14.47 -1.96 -3.46
N VAL A 107 -13.67 -2.20 -2.41
CA VAL A 107 -13.94 -1.65 -1.07
C VAL A 107 -13.97 -0.12 -1.08
N ILE A 108 -12.95 0.54 -1.66
CA ILE A 108 -12.92 2.01 -1.76
C ILE A 108 -14.09 2.52 -2.62
N GLY A 109 -14.33 1.87 -3.76
CA GLY A 109 -15.37 2.26 -4.71
C GLY A 109 -16.77 2.20 -4.12
N GLU A 110 -17.08 1.14 -3.37
CA GLU A 110 -18.37 0.98 -2.69
C GLU A 110 -18.57 2.05 -1.61
N ARG A 111 -17.54 2.33 -0.80
CA ARG A 111 -17.60 3.40 0.21
C ARG A 111 -17.82 4.77 -0.42
N ILE A 112 -17.14 5.08 -1.52
CA ILE A 112 -17.34 6.34 -2.25
C ILE A 112 -18.74 6.42 -2.87
N ALA A 113 -19.27 5.30 -3.36
CA ALA A 113 -20.64 5.24 -3.87
C ALA A 113 -21.67 5.52 -2.76
N GLU A 114 -21.49 4.93 -1.57
CA GLU A 114 -22.33 5.17 -0.39
C GLU A 114 -22.32 6.65 0.03
N VAL A 115 -21.13 7.27 0.13
CA VAL A 115 -20.99 8.70 0.43
C VAL A 115 -21.68 9.57 -0.63
N CYS A 116 -21.47 9.26 -1.91
CA CYS A 116 -22.16 9.96 -2.99
C CYS A 116 -23.69 9.79 -2.91
N GLY A 117 -24.16 8.60 -2.53
CA GLY A 117 -25.57 8.29 -2.33
C GLY A 117 -26.19 9.16 -1.23
N TRP A 118 -25.54 9.23 -0.07
CA TRP A 118 -25.97 10.12 1.02
C TRP A 118 -26.07 11.58 0.58
N LEU A 119 -25.02 12.07 -0.08
CA LEU A 119 -24.98 13.45 -0.57
C LEU A 119 -26.11 13.70 -1.57
N ARG A 120 -26.42 12.81 -2.50
CA ARG A 120 -27.50 13.01 -3.48
C ARG A 120 -28.89 12.86 -2.88
N ALA A 121 -29.06 11.98 -1.89
CA ALA A 121 -30.33 11.75 -1.21
C ALA A 121 -30.61 12.79 -0.11
N GLY A 122 -29.64 13.63 0.25
CA GLY A 122 -29.76 14.56 1.37
C GLY A 122 -29.74 13.86 2.73
N VAL A 123 -29.23 12.62 2.80
CA VAL A 123 -29.03 11.90 4.06
C VAL A 123 -27.83 12.52 4.76
N THR A 124 -28.02 12.88 6.03
CA THR A 124 -26.97 13.46 6.87
C THR A 124 -26.50 12.44 7.89
N VAL A 125 -25.18 12.31 8.02
CA VAL A 125 -24.52 11.53 9.06
C VAL A 125 -23.49 12.42 9.76
N PRO A 126 -23.22 12.22 11.05
CA PRO A 126 -22.43 13.20 11.80
C PRO A 126 -20.92 13.19 11.44
N MET A 127 -20.37 12.07 10.93
CA MET A 127 -19.00 11.94 10.40
C MET A 127 -18.82 10.63 9.63
N LEU A 128 -17.66 10.36 9.03
CA LEU A 128 -17.30 9.02 8.53
C LEU A 128 -16.70 8.16 9.65
N LEU A 129 -17.26 6.96 9.87
CA LEU A 129 -16.74 5.99 10.83
C LEU A 129 -15.34 5.51 10.44
N ALA A 130 -15.07 5.35 9.15
CA ALA A 130 -13.79 4.84 8.68
C ALA A 130 -12.68 5.90 8.60
N ALA A 131 -12.93 7.17 8.94
CA ALA A 131 -11.90 8.20 8.94
C ALA A 131 -10.69 7.75 9.79
N PRO A 132 -9.45 7.69 9.27
CA PRO A 132 -8.33 7.15 10.02
C PRO A 132 -8.05 7.91 11.33
N SER A 133 -7.71 7.18 12.39
CA SER A 133 -7.12 7.74 13.62
C SER A 133 -5.61 7.92 13.49
N ARG A 134 -4.98 7.26 12.52
CA ARG A 134 -3.53 7.26 12.29
C ARG A 134 -3.21 7.43 10.82
N ALA A 135 -2.05 8.00 10.53
CA ALA A 135 -1.59 8.27 9.15
C ALA A 135 -1.54 7.03 8.24
N GLY A 136 -1.34 5.83 8.81
CA GLY A 136 -1.33 4.56 8.06
C GLY A 136 -2.71 4.06 7.61
N GLY A 137 -3.80 4.74 8.01
CA GLY A 137 -5.17 4.35 7.70
C GLY A 137 -5.88 3.59 8.82
N ALA A 138 -5.21 3.25 9.92
CA ALA A 138 -5.84 2.55 11.04
C ALA A 138 -6.87 3.41 11.78
N VAL A 139 -7.90 2.76 12.30
CA VAL A 139 -8.91 3.35 13.19
C VAL A 139 -8.70 2.74 14.57
N ASP A 140 -8.62 3.60 15.58
CA ASP A 140 -8.56 3.16 16.97
C ASP A 140 -9.92 2.58 17.40
N PRO A 141 -9.96 1.39 18.04
CA PRO A 141 -11.21 0.80 18.53
C PRO A 141 -12.05 1.77 19.40
N ARG A 142 -11.40 2.58 20.24
CA ARG A 142 -12.09 3.57 21.07
C ARG A 142 -12.70 4.67 20.21
N ASP A 143 -11.97 5.18 19.23
CA ASP A 143 -12.47 6.20 18.31
C ASP A 143 -13.68 5.70 17.52
N LEU A 144 -13.67 4.44 17.06
CA LEU A 144 -14.82 3.85 16.37
C LEU A 144 -16.07 3.83 17.27
N VAL A 145 -15.92 3.39 18.53
CA VAL A 145 -17.03 3.35 19.49
C VAL A 145 -17.54 4.74 19.86
N MET A 146 -16.65 5.72 20.01
CA MET A 146 -17.04 7.12 20.25
C MET A 146 -17.84 7.67 19.06
N ARG A 147 -17.39 7.43 17.82
CA ARG A 147 -18.13 7.85 16.62
C ARG A 147 -19.50 7.18 16.52
N LEU A 148 -19.60 5.90 16.82
CA LEU A 148 -20.90 5.20 16.87
C LEU A 148 -21.84 5.77 17.95
N THR A 149 -21.29 6.21 19.08
CA THR A 149 -22.05 6.89 20.13
C THR A 149 -22.63 8.22 19.61
N GLU A 150 -21.84 8.99 18.84
CA GLU A 150 -22.35 10.21 18.19
C GLU A 150 -23.42 9.91 17.13
N TYR A 151 -23.30 8.80 16.39
CA TYR A 151 -24.35 8.34 15.47
C TYR A 151 -25.66 8.05 16.21
N GLU A 152 -25.59 7.37 17.35
CA GLU A 152 -26.76 7.07 18.18
C GLU A 152 -27.44 8.34 18.70
N GLN A 153 -26.64 9.27 19.24
CA GLN A 153 -27.14 10.56 19.72
C GLN A 153 -27.79 11.40 18.62
N ALA A 154 -27.27 11.30 17.39
CA ALA A 154 -27.84 11.96 16.22
C ALA A 154 -29.05 11.21 15.62
N GLY A 155 -29.41 10.03 16.14
CA GLY A 155 -30.44 9.16 15.55
C GLY A 155 -30.11 8.66 14.15
N ALA A 156 -28.82 8.69 13.77
CA ALA A 156 -28.34 8.29 12.46
C ALA A 156 -27.94 6.81 12.44
N ARG A 157 -28.12 6.15 11.29
CA ARG A 157 -27.63 4.78 11.07
C ARG A 157 -26.36 4.82 10.22
N PRO A 158 -25.32 4.06 10.58
CA PRO A 158 -24.12 3.95 9.75
C PRO A 158 -24.40 3.19 8.46
N GLY A 159 -23.70 3.56 7.40
CA GLY A 159 -23.76 2.84 6.13
C GLY A 159 -22.95 1.56 6.19
N PRO A 160 -23.40 0.48 5.53
CA PRO A 160 -22.70 -0.80 5.55
C PRO A 160 -21.29 -0.74 4.94
N ALA A 161 -21.03 0.14 3.96
CA ALA A 161 -19.71 0.23 3.33
C ALA A 161 -18.70 1.01 4.19
N ASP A 162 -19.09 2.16 4.75
CA ASP A 162 -18.24 2.93 5.66
C ASP A 162 -18.01 2.20 6.99
N LEU A 163 -19.03 1.58 7.58
CA LEU A 163 -18.84 0.71 8.75
C LEU A 163 -17.94 -0.49 8.41
N GLY A 164 -18.18 -1.15 7.29
CA GLY A 164 -17.34 -2.25 6.82
C GLY A 164 -15.87 -1.84 6.70
N GLN A 165 -15.61 -0.67 6.11
CA GLN A 165 -14.26 -0.13 6.00
C GLN A 165 -13.66 0.23 7.38
N ALA A 166 -14.46 0.76 8.31
CA ALA A 166 -14.00 1.05 9.66
C ALA A 166 -13.58 -0.22 10.41
N LEU A 167 -14.34 -1.31 10.25
CA LEU A 167 -14.00 -2.63 10.83
C LEU A 167 -12.70 -3.19 10.25
N LEU A 168 -12.48 -3.08 8.93
CA LEU A 168 -11.21 -3.49 8.29
C LEU A 168 -10.00 -2.66 8.75
N ARG A 169 -10.23 -1.41 9.18
CA ARG A 169 -9.21 -0.51 9.74
C ARG A 169 -8.97 -0.70 11.25
N CYS A 170 -9.85 -1.42 11.94
CA CYS A 170 -9.68 -1.82 13.34
C CYS A 170 -9.04 -3.21 13.41
N GLY A 171 -7.89 -3.31 14.07
CA GLY A 171 -7.14 -4.56 14.19
C GLY A 171 -5.98 -4.40 15.16
N GLY A 172 -5.02 -5.32 15.08
CA GLY A 172 -3.84 -5.31 15.95
C GLY A 172 -3.99 -6.10 17.25
N GLY A 173 -5.11 -6.83 17.40
CA GLY A 173 -5.41 -7.64 18.58
C GLY A 173 -6.72 -7.23 19.26
N PRO A 174 -7.19 -8.01 20.25
CA PRO A 174 -8.42 -7.73 20.96
C PRO A 174 -8.40 -6.34 21.62
N ALA A 175 -9.50 -5.60 21.51
CA ALA A 175 -9.64 -4.31 22.18
C ALA A 175 -9.84 -4.45 23.70
N ASP A 176 -9.58 -3.36 24.43
CA ASP A 176 -9.77 -3.28 25.88
C ASP A 176 -11.21 -3.60 26.30
N ALA A 177 -11.36 -4.24 27.47
CA ALA A 177 -12.66 -4.67 27.99
C ALA A 177 -13.70 -3.54 28.10
N ASP A 178 -13.26 -2.33 28.47
CA ASP A 178 -14.15 -1.16 28.55
C ASP A 178 -14.65 -0.70 27.17
N VAL A 179 -13.81 -0.78 26.14
CA VAL A 179 -14.21 -0.45 24.75
C VAL A 179 -15.21 -1.50 24.25
N LEU A 180 -14.97 -2.77 24.53
CA LEU A 180 -15.89 -3.86 24.17
C LEU A 180 -17.25 -3.72 24.85
N ARG A 181 -17.25 -3.35 26.14
CA ARG A 181 -18.47 -3.11 26.92
C ARG A 181 -19.23 -1.92 26.36
N ALA A 182 -18.56 -0.78 26.16
CA ALA A 182 -19.18 0.41 25.59
C ALA A 182 -19.80 0.14 24.21
N ALA A 183 -19.12 -0.62 23.34
CA ALA A 183 -19.66 -1.01 22.05
C ALA A 183 -20.92 -1.90 22.16
N ALA A 184 -20.95 -2.82 23.13
CA ALA A 184 -22.06 -3.74 23.34
C ALA A 184 -23.28 -3.08 24.00
N GLU A 185 -23.07 -1.99 24.75
CA GLU A 185 -24.11 -1.20 25.42
C GLU A 185 -24.83 -0.20 24.48
N LEU A 186 -24.30 0.03 23.27
CA LEU A 186 -24.98 0.83 22.25
C LEU A 186 -26.34 0.22 21.90
N THR A 187 -27.36 1.08 21.80
CA THR A 187 -28.70 0.73 21.32
C THR A 187 -28.76 0.58 19.80
N LEU A 188 -27.76 1.11 19.08
CA LEU A 188 -27.57 0.86 17.65
C LEU A 188 -27.45 -0.64 17.35
N PRO A 189 -28.17 -1.18 16.34
CA PRO A 189 -28.09 -2.60 15.97
C PRO A 189 -26.67 -3.07 15.61
N GLU A 190 -25.81 -2.16 15.17
CA GLU A 190 -24.43 -2.44 14.79
C GLU A 190 -23.50 -2.62 16.00
N GLY A 191 -23.88 -2.13 17.19
CA GLY A 191 -23.06 -2.16 18.41
C GLY A 191 -22.57 -3.56 18.82
N PRO A 192 -23.46 -4.54 19.02
CA PRO A 192 -23.07 -5.91 19.36
C PRO A 192 -22.14 -6.56 18.33
N ARG A 193 -22.33 -6.25 17.05
CA ARG A 193 -21.47 -6.74 15.96
C ARG A 193 -20.07 -6.11 16.05
N VAL A 194 -19.98 -4.80 16.29
CA VAL A 194 -18.70 -4.10 16.47
C VAL A 194 -17.96 -4.65 17.69
N ALA A 195 -18.66 -4.85 18.81
CA ALA A 195 -18.08 -5.46 20.01
C ALA A 195 -17.53 -6.87 19.74
N ALA A 196 -18.25 -7.69 18.96
CA ALA A 196 -17.79 -9.02 18.57
C ALA A 196 -16.52 -8.98 17.71
N TRP A 197 -16.47 -8.09 16.71
CA TRP A 197 -15.32 -7.89 15.84
C TRP A 197 -14.07 -7.44 16.61
N LEU A 198 -14.23 -6.43 17.48
CA LEU A 198 -13.16 -5.89 18.30
C LEU A 198 -12.64 -6.90 19.31
N ARG A 199 -13.50 -7.78 19.84
CA ARG A 199 -13.11 -8.87 20.75
C ARG A 199 -12.25 -9.92 20.05
N GLN A 200 -12.52 -10.20 18.77
CA GLN A 200 -11.73 -11.11 17.95
C GLN A 200 -10.37 -10.51 17.53
N GLY A 201 -10.21 -9.18 17.70
CA GLY A 201 -9.01 -8.45 17.31
C GLY A 201 -8.95 -8.06 15.84
N GLY A 202 -10.10 -8.06 15.16
CA GLY A 202 -10.25 -7.72 13.76
C GLY A 202 -10.03 -8.91 12.82
N LEU A 203 -9.74 -8.59 11.55
CA LEU A 203 -9.51 -9.59 10.52
C LEU A 203 -8.22 -10.40 10.83
N PRO A 204 -8.24 -11.74 10.76
CA PRO A 204 -7.03 -12.53 11.01
C PRO A 204 -5.98 -12.35 9.90
N GLN A 205 -4.71 -12.59 10.23
CA GLN A 205 -3.64 -12.61 9.22
C GLN A 205 -3.83 -13.83 8.30
N PRO A 206 -3.84 -13.65 6.97
CA PRO A 206 -3.92 -14.79 6.06
C PRO A 206 -2.61 -15.57 6.07
N ALA A 207 -2.70 -16.87 5.86
CA ALA A 207 -1.54 -17.64 5.40
C ALA A 207 -1.16 -17.19 3.98
N TRP A 208 0.12 -17.30 3.66
CA TRP A 208 0.67 -16.92 2.36
C TRP A 208 1.54 -18.03 1.81
N THR A 209 1.73 -18.03 0.49
CA THR A 209 2.68 -18.92 -0.19
C THR A 209 3.40 -18.12 -1.26
N VAL A 210 4.73 -18.24 -1.30
CA VAL A 210 5.55 -17.63 -2.35
C VAL A 210 5.49 -18.53 -3.58
N GLU A 211 5.00 -17.99 -4.69
CA GLU A 211 4.94 -18.67 -5.96
C GLU A 211 6.01 -18.09 -6.90
N GLN A 212 6.81 -18.95 -7.50
CA GLN A 212 7.68 -18.57 -8.60
C GLN A 212 7.01 -19.03 -9.88
N GLU A 213 6.70 -18.12 -10.80
CA GLU A 213 6.19 -18.52 -12.11
C GLU A 213 7.35 -19.06 -12.97
N PRO A 214 7.35 -20.37 -13.32
CA PRO A 214 8.34 -20.91 -14.23
C PRO A 214 8.00 -20.46 -15.66
N GLY A 215 8.99 -19.88 -16.35
CA GLY A 215 8.87 -19.61 -17.77
C GLY A 215 10.09 -18.89 -18.35
N PRO A 216 10.43 -19.12 -19.63
CA PRO A 216 11.39 -18.30 -20.33
C PRO A 216 10.88 -16.84 -20.36
N PRO A 217 11.78 -15.83 -20.32
CA PRO A 217 11.36 -14.44 -20.47
C PRO A 217 10.57 -14.28 -21.78
N GLN A 218 9.32 -13.85 -21.67
CA GLN A 218 8.52 -13.49 -22.84
C GLN A 218 8.30 -11.97 -22.81
N PRO A 219 8.31 -11.30 -23.98
CA PRO A 219 7.96 -9.90 -24.03
C PRO A 219 6.51 -9.71 -23.53
N PRO A 220 6.23 -8.58 -22.86
CA PRO A 220 4.89 -8.28 -22.36
C PRO A 220 3.87 -8.41 -23.49
N SER A 221 2.81 -9.18 -23.24
CA SER A 221 1.79 -9.49 -24.24
C SER A 221 0.42 -9.43 -23.58
N ARG A 222 -0.53 -8.80 -24.25
CA ARG A 222 -1.94 -8.71 -23.81
C ARG A 222 -2.73 -10.00 -24.10
N ARG A 223 -2.07 -11.07 -24.58
CA ARG A 223 -2.71 -12.36 -24.84
C ARG A 223 -3.10 -13.01 -23.52
N ARG A 224 -4.27 -13.67 -23.51
CA ARG A 224 -4.88 -14.32 -22.34
C ARG A 224 -3.99 -15.40 -21.69
N ASP A 225 -2.95 -15.87 -22.39
CA ASP A 225 -2.01 -16.91 -21.93
C ASP A 225 -0.52 -16.47 -21.97
N ALA A 226 -0.25 -15.17 -22.09
CA ALA A 226 1.12 -14.67 -22.03
C ALA A 226 1.72 -14.93 -20.64
N ARG A 227 2.73 -15.80 -20.58
CA ARG A 227 3.50 -16.00 -19.35
C ARG A 227 4.54 -14.90 -19.28
N VAL A 228 4.46 -14.07 -18.26
CA VAL A 228 5.58 -13.19 -17.95
C VAL A 228 6.60 -14.04 -17.20
N GLY A 229 7.49 -14.69 -17.95
CA GLY A 229 8.59 -15.43 -17.35
C GLY A 229 9.42 -14.53 -16.44
N ARG A 230 9.96 -15.10 -15.34
CA ARG A 230 10.84 -14.47 -14.33
C ARG A 230 10.14 -13.66 -13.22
N ARG A 231 9.00 -14.11 -12.71
CA ARG A 231 8.35 -13.48 -11.55
C ARG A 231 8.30 -14.36 -10.31
N ILE A 232 8.52 -13.72 -9.18
CA ILE A 232 8.20 -14.25 -7.86
C ILE A 232 7.02 -13.42 -7.38
N LEU A 233 5.94 -14.08 -7.02
CA LEU A 233 4.68 -13.47 -6.57
C LEU A 233 4.26 -14.12 -5.25
N VAL A 234 3.26 -13.55 -4.60
CA VAL A 234 2.72 -14.06 -3.34
C VAL A 234 1.23 -14.31 -3.50
N ARG A 235 0.82 -15.51 -3.13
CA ARG A 235 -0.57 -15.89 -2.94
C ARG A 235 -0.99 -15.67 -1.50
N THR A 236 -2.25 -15.29 -1.28
CA THR A 236 -2.87 -15.29 0.06
C THR A 236 -4.04 -16.26 0.14
N GLU A 237 -4.17 -16.99 1.23
CA GLU A 237 -5.26 -17.95 1.45
C GLU A 237 -6.61 -17.26 1.77
N VAL A 238 -7.67 -18.06 1.85
CA VAL A 238 -9.04 -17.61 2.17
C VAL A 238 -9.12 -16.95 3.56
N LEU A 239 -9.96 -15.92 3.69
CA LEU A 239 -10.25 -15.27 4.96
C LEU A 239 -11.68 -15.56 5.44
N PRO A 240 -11.91 -15.74 6.76
CA PRO A 240 -13.24 -15.92 7.32
C PRO A 240 -14.01 -14.58 7.40
N GLY A 241 -15.30 -14.64 7.71
CA GLY A 241 -16.08 -13.44 8.05
C GLY A 241 -16.68 -12.66 6.88
N ARG A 242 -16.59 -13.15 5.63
CA ARG A 242 -17.15 -12.43 4.46
C ARG A 242 -18.62 -12.04 4.61
N GLY A 243 -19.41 -12.86 5.31
CA GLY A 243 -20.86 -12.67 5.49
C GLY A 243 -21.21 -11.41 6.28
N ASP A 244 -20.26 -10.88 7.03
CA ASP A 244 -20.45 -9.65 7.80
C ASP A 244 -20.33 -8.40 6.91
N PHE A 245 -19.77 -8.51 5.70
CA PHE A 245 -19.46 -7.36 4.86
C PHE A 245 -20.40 -7.23 3.64
N PRO A 246 -20.51 -6.02 3.06
CA PRO A 246 -21.20 -5.83 1.80
C PRO A 246 -20.73 -6.83 0.74
N ARG A 247 -21.64 -7.28 -0.14
CA ARG A 247 -21.30 -8.26 -1.19
C ARG A 247 -20.13 -7.81 -2.07
N THR A 248 -19.99 -6.51 -2.30
CA THR A 248 -18.88 -5.92 -3.06
C THR A 248 -17.51 -6.16 -2.40
N PHE A 249 -17.46 -6.43 -1.09
CA PHE A 249 -16.23 -6.71 -0.34
C PHE A 249 -15.86 -8.21 -0.39
N TRP A 250 -16.80 -9.10 -0.72
CA TRP A 250 -16.57 -10.55 -0.68
C TRP A 250 -15.35 -11.04 -1.49
N PRO A 251 -14.94 -10.41 -2.62
CA PRO A 251 -13.71 -10.77 -3.31
C PRO A 251 -12.44 -10.64 -2.45
N LEU A 252 -12.45 -9.77 -1.43
CA LEU A 252 -11.34 -9.63 -0.49
C LEU A 252 -11.09 -10.91 0.32
N PHE A 253 -12.16 -11.65 0.60
CA PHE A 253 -12.13 -12.83 1.46
C PHE A 253 -11.83 -14.12 0.70
N ARG A 254 -11.78 -14.06 -0.63
CA ARG A 254 -11.38 -15.20 -1.46
C ARG A 254 -9.85 -15.38 -1.39
N PRO A 255 -9.33 -16.60 -1.64
CA PRO A 255 -7.91 -16.75 -1.91
C PRO A 255 -7.51 -15.78 -3.03
N PHE A 256 -6.28 -15.28 -2.98
CA PHE A 256 -5.70 -14.39 -3.99
C PHE A 256 -4.67 -15.13 -4.83
N GLU A 257 -5.04 -15.46 -6.06
CA GLU A 257 -4.10 -16.10 -6.99
C GLU A 257 -3.48 -15.04 -7.91
N PRO A 258 -2.15 -14.94 -7.98
CA PRO A 258 -1.46 -13.99 -8.83
C PRO A 258 -1.51 -14.42 -10.32
N LEU A 259 -2.71 -14.53 -10.89
CA LEU A 259 -2.94 -14.96 -12.27
C LEU A 259 -2.60 -13.84 -13.28
N ILE A 260 -1.40 -13.86 -13.84
CA ILE A 260 -0.89 -12.82 -14.76
C ILE A 260 -1.77 -12.61 -16.02
N GLY A 261 -2.57 -13.61 -16.44
CA GLY A 261 -3.51 -13.50 -17.56
C GLY A 261 -4.78 -12.67 -17.28
N CYS A 262 -5.02 -12.22 -16.05
CA CYS A 262 -6.19 -11.42 -15.72
C CYS A 262 -6.04 -9.98 -16.22
N ARG A 263 -6.96 -9.50 -17.08
CA ARG A 263 -6.92 -8.14 -17.63
C ARG A 263 -6.94 -7.05 -16.55
N HIS A 264 -7.56 -7.30 -15.39
CA HIS A 264 -7.58 -6.36 -14.27
C HIS A 264 -6.22 -6.20 -13.57
N LEU A 265 -5.29 -7.16 -13.72
CA LEU A 265 -3.90 -7.00 -13.28
C LEU A 265 -3.04 -6.19 -14.27
N LEU A 266 -3.53 -5.94 -15.49
CA LEU A 266 -2.80 -5.26 -16.56
C LEU A 266 -3.33 -3.85 -16.87
N LEU A 267 -4.42 -3.44 -16.22
CA LEU A 267 -5.00 -2.10 -16.35
C LEU A 267 -4.57 -1.28 -15.12
N GLY A 268 -3.61 -0.37 -15.33
CA GLY A 268 -2.88 0.39 -14.30
C GLY A 268 -3.80 1.14 -13.33
N HIS A 269 -4.04 0.52 -12.18
CA HIS A 269 -5.00 0.96 -11.16
C HIS A 269 -4.39 0.81 -9.78
N ARG A 270 -3.30 1.53 -9.48
CA ARG A 270 -2.61 1.35 -8.20
C ARG A 270 -2.18 2.69 -7.68
N GLU A 271 -2.66 2.94 -6.48
CA GLU A 271 -2.52 4.21 -5.79
C GLU A 271 -2.27 3.92 -4.32
N ARG A 272 -1.49 4.76 -3.69
CA ARG A 272 -1.16 4.70 -2.25
C ARG A 272 -2.35 4.50 -1.30
N HIS A 273 -3.56 4.95 -1.67
CA HIS A 273 -4.78 4.79 -0.88
C HIS A 273 -5.18 3.33 -0.65
N ALA A 274 -4.72 2.41 -1.49
CA ALA A 274 -4.94 0.97 -1.30
C ALA A 274 -4.34 0.45 0.02
N ALA A 275 -3.20 0.99 0.46
CA ALA A 275 -2.57 0.61 1.73
C ALA A 275 -3.48 0.95 2.94
N ALA A 276 -4.25 2.03 2.84
CA ALA A 276 -5.16 2.47 3.88
C ALA A 276 -6.45 1.64 3.94
N VAL A 277 -6.69 0.73 2.99
CA VAL A 277 -7.88 -0.14 3.05
C VAL A 277 -7.71 -1.19 4.13
N LEU A 278 -6.50 -1.73 4.27
CA LEU A 278 -6.14 -2.81 5.19
C LEU A 278 -4.85 -2.44 5.95
N PRO A 279 -4.89 -1.43 6.81
CA PRO A 279 -3.71 -0.95 7.51
C PRO A 279 -3.06 -2.04 8.38
N TRP A 280 -3.84 -3.03 8.84
CA TRP A 280 -3.37 -4.16 9.63
C TRP A 280 -2.94 -5.39 8.81
N HIS A 281 -3.08 -5.34 7.48
CA HIS A 281 -2.76 -6.45 6.57
C HIS A 281 -2.03 -5.96 5.31
N PRO A 282 -0.86 -5.30 5.45
CA PRO A 282 -0.12 -4.81 4.31
C PRO A 282 0.30 -5.95 3.35
N GLU A 283 0.45 -7.18 3.84
CA GLU A 283 0.73 -8.36 3.01
C GLU A 283 -0.37 -8.64 1.97
N ILE A 284 -1.64 -8.44 2.32
CA ILE A 284 -2.79 -8.62 1.40
C ILE A 284 -2.73 -7.60 0.26
N VAL A 285 -2.42 -6.36 0.62
CA VAL A 285 -2.31 -5.24 -0.33
C VAL A 285 -1.08 -5.47 -1.20
N ALA A 286 0.09 -5.70 -0.61
CA ALA A 286 1.35 -5.92 -1.31
C ALA A 286 1.23 -7.07 -2.33
N ALA A 287 0.69 -8.23 -1.93
CA ALA A 287 0.50 -9.38 -2.81
C ALA A 287 -0.28 -9.03 -4.09
N ARG A 288 -1.34 -8.21 -3.94
CA ARG A 288 -2.17 -7.73 -5.06
C ARG A 288 -1.46 -6.69 -5.94
N MET A 289 -0.46 -6.01 -5.41
CA MET A 289 0.30 -4.98 -6.13
C MET A 289 1.57 -5.53 -6.82
N LEU A 290 2.09 -6.70 -6.39
CA LEU A 290 3.36 -7.28 -6.86
C LEU A 290 3.50 -7.35 -8.39
N ALA A 291 2.43 -7.74 -9.10
CA ALA A 291 2.51 -7.91 -10.56
C ALA A 291 2.84 -6.62 -11.33
N GLU A 292 2.55 -5.44 -10.77
CA GLU A 292 2.86 -4.15 -11.40
C GLU A 292 4.20 -3.61 -10.95
N VAL A 293 4.56 -3.71 -9.67
CA VAL A 293 5.93 -3.36 -9.26
C VAL A 293 6.95 -4.24 -9.97
N ALA A 294 6.62 -5.53 -10.21
CA ALA A 294 7.45 -6.40 -11.02
C ALA A 294 7.58 -5.89 -12.47
N ALA A 295 6.50 -5.39 -13.06
CA ALA A 295 6.49 -4.90 -14.44
C ALA A 295 7.39 -3.67 -14.64
N THR A 296 7.60 -2.84 -13.62
CA THR A 296 8.52 -1.69 -13.72
C THR A 296 9.98 -2.11 -13.69
N ALA A 297 10.27 -3.34 -13.22
CA ALA A 297 11.60 -3.90 -13.23
C ALA A 297 11.92 -4.68 -14.52
N ASP A 298 10.94 -5.38 -15.11
CA ASP A 298 11.18 -6.35 -16.20
C ASP A 298 10.46 -6.09 -17.53
N GLN A 299 9.58 -5.08 -17.61
CA GLN A 299 8.71 -4.83 -18.77
C GLN A 299 8.66 -3.37 -19.23
N ASP A 300 9.64 -2.55 -18.86
CA ASP A 300 9.65 -1.12 -19.17
C ASP A 300 8.35 -0.40 -18.69
N GLY A 301 7.76 -0.87 -17.58
CA GLY A 301 6.58 -0.23 -16.98
C GLY A 301 6.87 1.22 -16.57
N GLU A 302 5.93 2.13 -16.85
CA GLU A 302 6.15 3.58 -16.69
C GLU A 302 6.33 4.02 -15.23
N SER A 303 5.56 3.45 -14.29
CA SER A 303 5.71 3.60 -12.84
C SER A 303 4.75 2.63 -12.12
N GLY A 304 5.08 2.22 -10.90
CA GLY A 304 4.26 1.26 -10.15
C GLY A 304 4.62 1.13 -8.67
N ALA A 305 5.66 1.83 -8.18
CA ALA A 305 6.13 1.69 -6.81
C ALA A 305 5.71 2.85 -5.89
N GLU A 306 4.90 3.81 -6.38
CA GLU A 306 4.47 4.99 -5.61
C GLU A 306 3.70 4.67 -4.32
N PHE A 307 3.11 3.48 -4.20
CA PHE A 307 2.38 3.05 -3.02
C PHE A 307 3.29 2.53 -1.89
N LEU A 308 4.56 2.23 -2.17
CA LEU A 308 5.47 1.60 -1.20
C LEU A 308 5.64 2.44 0.08
N PRO A 309 5.77 3.78 0.04
CA PRO A 309 5.84 4.58 1.27
C PRO A 309 4.57 4.47 2.13
N ALA A 310 3.39 4.45 1.52
CA ALA A 310 2.13 4.29 2.25
C ALA A 310 2.00 2.89 2.84
N LEU A 311 2.48 1.87 2.13
CA LEU A 311 2.54 0.49 2.62
C LEU A 311 3.51 0.33 3.80
N ALA A 312 4.66 1.02 3.77
CA ALA A 312 5.61 1.05 4.89
C ALA A 312 5.05 1.75 6.13
N ALA A 313 4.13 2.70 5.94
CA ALA A 313 3.44 3.41 7.03
C ALA A 313 2.31 2.60 7.69
N SER A 314 1.82 1.52 7.06
CA SER A 314 0.75 0.65 7.59
C SER A 314 1.11 0.01 8.93
N ASP A 315 0.15 -0.13 9.84
CA ASP A 315 0.35 -0.63 11.20
C ASP A 315 0.59 -2.16 11.29
N GLY A 316 0.06 -2.93 10.33
CA GLY A 316 0.13 -4.40 10.30
C GLY A 316 1.51 -4.93 9.90
N PRO A 317 1.90 -6.13 10.35
CA PRO A 317 3.27 -6.64 10.21
C PRO A 317 3.67 -6.80 8.74
N PRO A 318 4.86 -6.30 8.32
CA PRO A 318 5.39 -6.58 7.00
C PRO A 318 5.93 -8.02 6.97
N GLY A 319 5.72 -8.69 5.84
CA GLY A 319 6.16 -10.05 5.58
C GLY A 319 6.73 -10.19 4.17
N PRO A 320 6.68 -11.38 3.56
CA PRO A 320 7.28 -11.64 2.25
C PRO A 320 6.74 -10.76 1.13
N ALA A 321 5.44 -10.48 1.06
CA ALA A 321 4.87 -9.70 -0.03
C ALA A 321 5.35 -8.25 0.03
N VAL A 322 5.40 -7.64 1.23
CA VAL A 322 5.94 -6.28 1.41
C VAL A 322 7.42 -6.23 1.05
N HIS A 323 8.25 -7.16 1.55
CA HIS A 323 9.69 -7.17 1.27
C HIS A 323 10.00 -7.49 -0.19
N LEU A 324 9.19 -8.33 -0.84
CA LEU A 324 9.31 -8.61 -2.26
C LEU A 324 8.89 -7.42 -3.13
N ALA A 325 7.83 -6.70 -2.76
CA ALA A 325 7.44 -5.46 -3.43
C ALA A 325 8.54 -4.40 -3.29
N LEU A 326 9.17 -4.31 -2.11
CA LEU A 326 10.33 -3.45 -1.88
C LEU A 326 11.53 -3.87 -2.76
N ALA A 327 11.81 -5.17 -2.87
CA ALA A 327 12.89 -5.69 -3.71
C ALA A 327 12.67 -5.32 -5.20
N TYR A 328 11.45 -5.48 -5.71
CA TYR A 328 11.11 -5.04 -7.06
C TYR A 328 11.28 -3.54 -7.24
N GLY A 329 10.78 -2.72 -6.31
CA GLY A 329 10.90 -1.26 -6.35
C GLY A 329 12.36 -0.79 -6.35
N LEU A 330 13.23 -1.42 -5.54
CA LEU A 330 14.67 -1.10 -5.53
C LEU A 330 15.38 -1.43 -6.86
N GLY A 331 14.82 -2.35 -7.64
CA GLY A 331 15.33 -2.74 -8.95
C GLY A 331 14.57 -2.15 -10.14
N ALA A 332 13.62 -1.24 -9.90
CA ALA A 332 12.75 -0.67 -10.93
C ALA A 332 13.53 0.17 -11.97
N GLY A 333 13.02 0.18 -13.20
CA GLY A 333 13.53 1.01 -14.30
C GLY A 333 13.40 2.51 -14.03
N PRO A 334 12.20 3.02 -13.66
CA PRO A 334 11.98 4.43 -13.33
C PRO A 334 12.70 4.87 -12.04
N ASP A 335 13.26 6.07 -12.05
CA ASP A 335 14.00 6.63 -10.90
C ASP A 335 13.06 6.93 -9.72
N THR A 336 11.88 7.48 -10.02
CA THR A 336 10.83 7.80 -9.03
C THR A 336 10.37 6.56 -8.26
N ASP A 337 10.28 5.40 -8.91
CA ASP A 337 9.93 4.14 -8.27
C ASP A 337 11.03 3.66 -7.30
N ARG A 338 12.30 3.84 -7.67
CA ARG A 338 13.43 3.50 -6.80
C ARG A 338 13.52 4.45 -5.60
N GLU A 339 13.24 5.73 -5.79
CA GLU A 339 13.15 6.71 -4.70
C GLU A 339 12.03 6.36 -3.72
N ALA A 340 10.84 5.99 -4.21
CA ALA A 340 9.74 5.52 -3.39
C ALA A 340 10.11 4.24 -2.60
N ALA A 341 10.83 3.31 -3.23
CA ALA A 341 11.33 2.11 -2.57
C ALA A 341 12.38 2.44 -1.48
N VAL A 342 13.31 3.36 -1.75
CA VAL A 342 14.30 3.81 -0.75
C VAL A 342 13.61 4.48 0.44
N ALA A 343 12.62 5.33 0.20
CA ALA A 343 11.82 5.96 1.26
C ALA A 343 11.05 4.92 2.09
N ALA A 344 10.46 3.92 1.44
CA ALA A 344 9.76 2.83 2.12
C ALA A 344 10.71 1.96 2.98
N LEU A 345 11.90 1.64 2.47
CA LEU A 345 12.94 0.95 3.24
C LEU A 345 13.33 1.74 4.48
N ALA A 346 13.59 3.04 4.33
CA ALA A 346 13.93 3.93 5.44
C ALA A 346 12.81 4.00 6.48
N ALA A 347 11.56 4.09 6.05
CA ALA A 347 10.40 4.10 6.95
C ALA A 347 10.24 2.78 7.72
N LEU A 348 10.43 1.62 7.07
CA LEU A 348 10.42 0.31 7.74
C LEU A 348 11.58 0.19 8.74
N ALA A 349 12.78 0.62 8.36
CA ALA A 349 13.96 0.59 9.23
C ALA A 349 13.79 1.48 10.46
N ALA A 350 13.34 2.72 10.28
CA ALA A 350 13.10 3.67 11.37
C ALA A 350 12.07 3.17 12.39
N ARG A 351 11.13 2.30 11.96
CA ARG A 351 10.12 1.67 12.81
C ARG A 351 10.59 0.34 13.41
N GLY A 352 11.79 -0.14 13.08
CA GLY A 352 12.28 -1.46 13.51
C GLY A 352 11.54 -2.64 12.88
N ARG A 353 11.01 -2.46 11.66
CA ARG A 353 10.13 -3.42 10.98
C ARG A 353 10.70 -3.96 9.68
N LEU A 354 11.92 -3.55 9.32
CA LEU A 354 12.63 -4.06 8.16
C LEU A 354 13.27 -5.40 8.52
N ASP A 355 12.82 -6.47 7.85
CA ASP A 355 13.55 -7.74 7.84
C ASP A 355 14.59 -7.69 6.72
N GLY A 356 15.79 -7.27 7.09
CA GLY A 356 16.89 -7.15 6.14
C GLY A 356 17.33 -8.49 5.56
N ALA A 357 17.23 -9.58 6.33
CA ALA A 357 17.61 -10.90 5.83
C ALA A 357 16.64 -11.39 4.75
N LEU A 358 15.34 -11.22 4.97
CA LEU A 358 14.30 -11.52 4.00
C LEU A 358 14.47 -10.68 2.73
N LEU A 359 14.64 -9.36 2.86
CA LEU A 359 14.85 -8.47 1.71
C LEU A 359 16.12 -8.86 0.91
N GLY A 360 17.23 -9.14 1.59
CA GLY A 360 18.48 -9.54 0.95
C GLY A 360 18.33 -10.87 0.19
N GLY A 361 17.62 -11.82 0.78
CA GLY A 361 17.27 -13.09 0.14
C GLY A 361 16.45 -12.89 -1.14
N GLU A 362 15.40 -12.07 -1.09
CA GLU A 362 14.57 -11.78 -2.27
C GLU A 362 15.32 -11.03 -3.37
N LEU A 363 16.17 -10.05 -3.01
CA LEU A 363 17.03 -9.36 -3.98
C LEU A 363 17.98 -10.34 -4.69
N ALA A 364 18.62 -11.25 -3.95
CA ALA A 364 19.48 -12.26 -4.55
C ALA A 364 18.68 -13.18 -5.48
N ARG A 365 17.52 -13.68 -5.05
CA ARG A 365 16.64 -14.53 -5.87
C ARG A 365 16.24 -13.84 -7.17
N LEU A 366 15.80 -12.59 -7.12
CA LEU A 366 15.35 -11.86 -8.30
C LEU A 366 16.49 -11.47 -9.26
N VAL A 367 17.69 -11.20 -8.74
CA VAL A 367 18.88 -10.99 -9.58
C VAL A 367 19.29 -12.28 -10.28
N LEU A 368 19.29 -13.41 -9.58
CA LEU A 368 19.63 -14.72 -10.15
C LEU A 368 18.58 -15.21 -11.15
N LEU A 369 17.31 -14.85 -10.94
CA LEU A 369 16.23 -15.08 -11.89
C LEU A 369 16.38 -14.22 -13.16
N GLY A 370 17.22 -13.18 -13.12
CA GLY A 370 17.43 -12.24 -14.22
C GLY A 370 16.30 -11.22 -14.37
N THR A 371 15.52 -11.00 -13.31
CA THR A 371 14.46 -10.00 -13.23
C THR A 371 15.03 -8.64 -12.86
N LEU A 372 15.99 -8.62 -11.92
CA LEU A 372 16.64 -7.39 -11.48
C LEU A 372 18.08 -7.28 -12.01
N ARG A 373 18.47 -6.05 -12.34
CA ARG A 373 19.85 -5.72 -12.70
C ARG A 373 20.64 -5.37 -11.45
N LEU A 374 21.71 -6.12 -11.18
CA LEU A 374 22.53 -5.94 -9.98
C LEU A 374 23.15 -4.53 -9.85
N PRO A 375 23.57 -3.84 -10.92
CA PRO A 375 24.01 -2.43 -10.82
C PRO A 375 22.91 -1.49 -10.32
N THR A 376 21.67 -1.67 -10.78
CA THR A 376 20.50 -0.87 -10.36
C THR A 376 20.22 -1.08 -8.88
N VAL A 377 20.13 -2.34 -8.45
CA VAL A 377 19.93 -2.69 -7.04
C VAL A 377 21.05 -2.11 -6.16
N THR A 378 22.31 -2.21 -6.60
CA THR A 378 23.46 -1.65 -5.86
C THR A 378 23.36 -0.13 -5.71
N GLY A 379 22.88 0.57 -6.74
CA GLY A 379 22.63 2.02 -6.68
C GLY A 379 21.56 2.36 -5.64
N SER A 380 20.43 1.68 -5.67
CA SER A 380 19.33 1.89 -4.72
C SER A 380 19.74 1.58 -3.28
N LEU A 381 20.48 0.49 -3.05
CA LEU A 381 21.00 0.16 -1.71
C LEU A 381 22.01 1.20 -1.19
N ARG A 382 22.78 1.85 -2.09
CA ARG A 382 23.65 2.97 -1.72
C ARG A 382 22.84 4.18 -1.28
N SER A 383 21.79 4.53 -2.02
CA SER A 383 20.86 5.59 -1.61
C SER A 383 20.16 5.25 -0.30
N ALA A 384 19.74 3.99 -0.12
CA ALA A 384 19.16 3.52 1.13
C ALA A 384 20.15 3.63 2.31
N ALA A 385 21.44 3.33 2.11
CA ALA A 385 22.44 3.47 3.16
C ALA A 385 22.65 4.95 3.56
N ALA A 386 22.56 5.86 2.59
CA ALA A 386 22.63 7.30 2.84
C ALA A 386 21.41 7.84 3.60
N THR A 387 20.21 7.29 3.35
CA THR A 387 18.95 7.76 3.97
C THR A 387 18.63 7.07 5.29
N ALA A 388 18.78 5.74 5.35
CA ALA A 388 18.38 4.91 6.49
C ALA A 388 19.56 4.48 7.38
N GLY A 389 20.79 4.76 6.96
CA GLY A 389 22.01 4.37 7.66
C GLY A 389 22.54 2.97 7.28
N ALA A 390 23.82 2.75 7.58
CA ALA A 390 24.51 1.49 7.32
C ALA A 390 23.91 0.30 8.10
N ASP A 391 23.40 0.53 9.31
CA ASP A 391 22.77 -0.49 10.16
C ASP A 391 21.54 -1.12 9.50
N ALA A 392 20.77 -0.33 8.74
CA ALA A 392 19.58 -0.81 8.04
C ALA A 392 19.94 -1.64 6.80
N VAL A 393 21.02 -1.29 6.10
CA VAL A 393 21.37 -1.89 4.81
C VAL A 393 22.33 -3.07 4.95
N TRP A 394 23.17 -3.09 5.99
CA TRP A 394 24.12 -4.19 6.22
C TRP A 394 23.44 -5.57 6.27
N PRO A 395 22.35 -5.80 7.02
CA PRO A 395 21.68 -7.11 7.06
C PRO A 395 21.18 -7.56 5.68
N VAL A 396 20.73 -6.61 4.84
CA VAL A 396 20.32 -6.86 3.44
C VAL A 396 21.49 -7.35 2.60
N LEU A 397 22.62 -6.66 2.68
CA LEU A 397 23.84 -7.03 1.95
C LEU A 397 24.40 -8.38 2.44
N ALA A 398 24.45 -8.59 3.75
CA ALA A 398 24.95 -9.82 4.36
C ALA A 398 24.13 -11.05 3.95
N ALA A 399 22.80 -10.91 3.80
CA ALA A 399 21.92 -11.98 3.34
C ALA A 399 21.95 -12.19 1.81
N ALA A 400 22.15 -11.14 1.01
CA ALA A 400 22.19 -11.25 -0.44
C ALA A 400 23.51 -11.85 -0.97
N LEU A 401 24.64 -11.51 -0.33
CA LEU A 401 25.98 -11.86 -0.81
C LEU A 401 26.23 -13.37 -0.98
N PRO A 402 25.87 -14.25 -0.03
CA PRO A 402 26.12 -15.69 -0.15
C PRO A 402 25.59 -16.30 -1.44
N GLY A 403 24.31 -16.04 -1.77
CA GLY A 403 23.67 -16.57 -2.98
C GLY A 403 24.31 -16.02 -4.26
N LEU A 404 24.58 -14.71 -4.30
CA LEU A 404 25.18 -14.05 -5.45
C LEU A 404 26.63 -14.50 -5.71
N LEU A 405 27.42 -14.71 -4.65
CA LEU A 405 28.81 -15.17 -4.77
C LEU A 405 28.90 -16.65 -5.16
N ALA A 406 28.05 -17.50 -4.57
CA ALA A 406 27.99 -18.91 -4.94
C ALA A 406 27.65 -19.09 -6.42
N ALA A 407 26.62 -18.38 -6.89
CA ALA A 407 26.18 -18.44 -8.27
C ALA A 407 27.26 -17.87 -9.23
N ALA A 408 27.96 -16.80 -8.83
CA ALA A 408 29.10 -16.30 -9.58
C ALA A 408 30.29 -17.28 -9.65
N GLY A 409 30.50 -18.08 -8.60
CA GLY A 409 31.46 -19.19 -8.60
C GLY A 409 31.09 -20.29 -9.59
N ALA A 410 29.79 -20.54 -9.78
CA ALA A 410 29.23 -21.49 -10.73
C ALA A 410 29.05 -20.92 -12.17
N GLY A 411 29.37 -19.65 -12.38
CA GLY A 411 29.33 -18.99 -13.70
C GLY A 411 28.10 -18.16 -14.01
N THR A 412 27.15 -17.97 -13.08
CA THR A 412 25.93 -17.15 -13.28
C THR A 412 25.60 -16.30 -12.05
N PRO A 413 25.77 -14.96 -12.03
CA PRO A 413 26.33 -14.14 -13.10
C PRO A 413 27.82 -14.47 -13.32
N PRO A 414 28.38 -14.22 -14.52
CA PRO A 414 29.72 -14.70 -14.85
C PRO A 414 30.84 -14.13 -13.96
N ARG A 415 30.60 -13.03 -13.25
CA ARG A 415 31.59 -12.38 -12.37
C ARG A 415 30.94 -11.78 -11.11
N PRO A 416 31.64 -11.79 -9.96
CA PRO A 416 31.25 -11.02 -8.79
C PRO A 416 31.15 -9.52 -9.11
N HIS A 417 30.29 -8.79 -8.42
CA HIS A 417 30.04 -7.36 -8.63
C HIS A 417 30.83 -6.48 -7.65
N PRO A 418 32.00 -5.91 -8.02
CA PRO A 418 32.83 -5.18 -7.07
C PRO A 418 32.17 -3.97 -6.39
N PRO A 419 31.34 -3.13 -7.06
CA PRO A 419 30.64 -2.06 -6.35
C PRO A 419 29.69 -2.50 -5.23
N LEU A 420 29.10 -3.70 -5.30
CA LEU A 420 28.28 -4.26 -4.23
C LEU A 420 29.15 -4.67 -3.04
N LEU A 421 30.29 -5.33 -3.31
CA LEU A 421 31.27 -5.69 -2.27
C LEU A 421 31.85 -4.45 -1.58
N ALA A 422 32.12 -3.39 -2.34
CA ALA A 422 32.57 -2.12 -1.79
C ALA A 422 31.51 -1.49 -0.87
N LEU A 423 30.25 -1.45 -1.32
CA LEU A 423 29.13 -0.97 -0.49
C LEU A 423 28.98 -1.79 0.79
N ALA A 424 29.10 -3.12 0.70
CA ALA A 424 29.06 -4.01 1.87
C ALA A 424 30.22 -3.74 2.83
N ALA A 425 31.44 -3.53 2.33
CA ALA A 425 32.57 -3.16 3.15
C ALA A 425 32.41 -1.78 3.82
N ASP A 426 31.75 -0.83 3.14
CA ASP A 426 31.44 0.48 3.71
C ASP A 426 30.39 0.36 4.81
N CYS A 427 29.26 -0.28 4.53
CA CYS A 427 28.21 -0.49 5.53
C CYS A 427 28.76 -1.27 6.74
N ALA A 428 29.49 -2.37 6.54
CA ALA A 428 30.07 -3.17 7.62
C ALA A 428 31.02 -2.38 8.53
N ARG A 429 31.78 -1.43 7.95
CA ARG A 429 32.65 -0.56 8.75
C ARG A 429 31.82 0.40 9.58
N ASP A 430 30.87 1.06 8.94
CA ASP A 430 30.10 2.16 9.53
C ASP A 430 29.15 1.66 10.63
N CYS A 431 28.59 0.45 10.48
CA CYS A 431 27.79 -0.22 11.52
C CYS A 431 28.62 -1.08 12.49
N GLY A 432 29.95 -1.14 12.33
CA GLY A 432 30.80 -1.98 13.17
C GLY A 432 30.50 -3.48 13.08
N ALA A 433 29.93 -3.97 11.98
CA ALA A 433 29.60 -5.38 11.80
C ALA A 433 30.84 -6.28 11.88
N ARG A 434 30.63 -7.48 12.44
CA ARG A 434 31.65 -8.51 12.62
C ARG A 434 31.08 -9.88 12.25
N GLY A 435 31.96 -10.86 12.06
CA GLY A 435 31.60 -12.25 11.79
C GLY A 435 32.03 -12.71 10.40
N ALA A 436 31.40 -13.77 9.90
CA ALA A 436 31.71 -14.34 8.59
C ALA A 436 30.54 -14.19 7.63
N VAL A 437 30.84 -13.95 6.35
CA VAL A 437 29.86 -13.98 5.26
C VAL A 437 30.30 -15.05 4.27
N THR A 438 29.45 -16.06 4.08
CA THR A 438 29.72 -17.20 3.20
C THR A 438 30.09 -16.72 1.79
N GLY A 439 31.17 -17.31 1.23
CA GLY A 439 31.69 -16.96 -0.10
C GLY A 439 32.66 -15.78 -0.13
N VAL A 440 32.65 -14.88 0.87
CA VAL A 440 33.58 -13.73 0.93
C VAL A 440 35.01 -14.21 1.18
N GLU A 441 35.21 -15.13 2.12
CA GLU A 441 36.54 -15.69 2.41
C GLU A 441 37.15 -16.41 1.21
N GLN A 442 36.34 -17.22 0.53
CA GLN A 442 36.76 -17.95 -0.66
C GLN A 442 37.16 -16.97 -1.78
N LEU A 443 36.38 -15.91 -2.01
CA LEU A 443 36.72 -14.88 -3.00
C LEU A 443 37.97 -14.09 -2.59
N ALA A 444 38.13 -13.76 -1.31
CA ALA A 444 39.28 -13.04 -0.78
C ALA A 444 40.58 -13.86 -0.88
N GLY A 445 40.49 -15.19 -0.75
CA GLY A 445 41.61 -16.13 -0.85
C GLY A 445 42.08 -16.43 -2.27
N ARG A 446 41.33 -16.02 -3.31
CA ARG A 446 41.75 -16.25 -4.70
C ARG A 446 43.05 -15.50 -5.03
N PRO A 447 43.94 -16.09 -5.85
CA PRO A 447 45.12 -15.39 -6.36
C PRO A 447 44.70 -14.24 -7.28
N GLY A 448 45.56 -13.23 -7.37
CA GLY A 448 45.37 -12.06 -8.23
C GLY A 448 44.92 -10.80 -7.50
N SER A 449 44.79 -9.72 -8.29
CA SER A 449 44.57 -8.35 -7.81
C SER A 449 43.30 -7.72 -8.38
N SER A 450 42.34 -8.52 -8.88
CA SER A 450 41.10 -7.99 -9.43
C SER A 450 40.34 -7.15 -8.40
N ARG A 451 39.56 -6.16 -8.85
CA ARG A 451 38.79 -5.28 -7.94
C ARG A 451 37.90 -6.09 -7.01
N SER A 452 37.23 -7.13 -7.50
CA SER A 452 36.37 -7.99 -6.68
C SER A 452 37.13 -8.72 -5.57
N VAL A 453 38.35 -9.20 -5.84
CA VAL A 453 39.20 -9.84 -4.83
C VAL A 453 39.67 -8.82 -3.79
N ARG A 454 40.04 -7.60 -4.21
CA ARG A 454 40.44 -6.53 -3.28
C ARG A 454 39.30 -6.10 -2.35
N GLU A 455 38.10 -5.87 -2.89
CA GLU A 455 36.94 -5.52 -2.07
C GLU A 455 36.50 -6.67 -1.16
N ALA A 456 36.61 -7.93 -1.60
CA ALA A 456 36.35 -9.08 -0.74
C ALA A 456 37.35 -9.19 0.43
N ARG A 457 38.65 -8.94 0.18
CA ARG A 457 39.66 -8.88 1.25
C ARG A 457 39.38 -7.73 2.23
N ARG A 458 39.02 -6.56 1.69
CA ARG A 458 38.63 -5.39 2.50
C ARG A 458 37.45 -5.71 3.40
N LEU A 459 36.37 -6.28 2.85
CA LEU A 459 35.21 -6.71 3.62
C LEU A 459 35.58 -7.74 4.68
N ARG A 460 36.31 -8.80 4.32
CA ARG A 460 36.75 -9.85 5.25
C ARG A 460 37.53 -9.27 6.43
N ASN A 461 38.49 -8.38 6.16
CA ASN A 461 39.33 -7.79 7.20
C ASN A 461 38.48 -6.97 8.19
N ILE A 462 37.58 -6.12 7.68
CA ILE A 462 36.65 -5.32 8.51
C ILE A 462 35.81 -6.23 9.42
N LEU A 463 35.26 -7.31 8.87
CA LEU A 463 34.44 -8.25 9.63
C LEU A 463 35.24 -9.04 10.67
N ALA A 464 36.54 -9.24 10.43
CA ALA A 464 37.48 -9.83 11.39
C ALA A 464 37.97 -8.83 12.46
N GLY A 465 37.67 -7.53 12.32
CA GLY A 465 38.14 -6.49 13.23
C GLY A 465 39.60 -6.08 13.01
N THR A 466 40.13 -6.33 11.81
CA THR A 466 41.50 -5.98 11.36
C THR A 466 41.45 -4.98 10.22
#